data_AF-A0A3A0GDU5-F1
#
_entry.id   AF-A0A3A0GDU5-F1
#
_cell.length_a   1.000
_cell.length_b   1.000
_cell.length_c   1.000
_cell.angle_alpha   90.00
_cell.angle_beta   90.00
_cell.angle_gamma   90.00
#
_symmetry.space_group_name_H-M   'P 1'
#
loop_
_entity.id
_entity.type
_entity.pdbx_description
1 polymer ?
#
loop_
_entity_poly.entity_id
_entity_poly.type
_entity_poly.pdbx_seq_one_letter_code
_entity_poly.pdbx_strand_id
1 'polypeptide(L)'
;MLAGPGAARAADDVTPPKQPKAWEKCYGVVRAGQNDCSSLDGKHFCGGLAAIDADPNEYLWVPQGFCEKLTGGQLVEVTATKVKQRKLCRRLLKRKPRR
;
A
#
# COMPACT_ATOMS: atom_id res chain seq x y z
N MET A 1 11.00 -50.93 0.12
CA MET A 1 11.03 -49.51 0.50
C MET A 1 10.02 -48.81 -0.41
N LEU A 2 8.83 -48.50 0.12
CA LEU A 2 7.65 -48.07 -0.64
C LEU A 2 7.80 -46.62 -1.14
N ALA A 3 7.50 -46.39 -2.41
CA ALA A 3 7.28 -45.07 -3.00
C ALA A 3 5.99 -44.45 -2.42
N GLY A 4 6.10 -43.33 -1.72
CA GLY A 4 4.96 -42.52 -1.31
C GLY A 4 4.68 -41.43 -2.35
N PRO A 5 3.41 -41.19 -2.74
CA PRO A 5 3.08 -40.13 -3.68
C PRO A 5 3.33 -38.77 -3.04
N GLY A 6 4.20 -37.98 -3.65
CA GLY A 6 4.44 -36.59 -3.29
C GLY A 6 3.17 -35.77 -3.50
N ALA A 7 2.56 -35.32 -2.41
CA ALA A 7 1.50 -34.34 -2.45
C ALA A 7 2.09 -32.97 -2.85
N ALA A 8 1.85 -32.57 -4.10
CA ALA A 8 2.01 -31.20 -4.52
C ALA A 8 1.07 -30.32 -3.68
N ARG A 9 1.64 -29.41 -2.87
CA ARG A 9 0.84 -28.35 -2.23
C ARG A 9 0.47 -27.36 -3.33
N ALA A 10 -0.83 -27.19 -3.53
CA ALA A 10 -1.38 -26.10 -4.32
C ALA A 10 -0.78 -24.78 -3.83
N ALA A 11 -0.25 -23.98 -4.75
CA ALA A 11 -0.03 -22.57 -4.50
C ALA A 11 -1.43 -21.96 -4.44
N ASP A 12 -1.97 -21.79 -3.23
CA ASP A 12 -3.13 -20.94 -3.03
C ASP A 12 -2.73 -19.54 -3.54
N ASP A 13 -3.40 -19.11 -4.60
CA ASP A 13 -3.43 -17.73 -5.08
C ASP A 13 -3.65 -16.81 -3.87
N VAL A 14 -2.56 -16.28 -3.29
CA VAL A 14 -2.61 -15.14 -2.36
C VAL A 14 -2.94 -13.92 -3.20
N THR A 15 -4.15 -13.88 -3.72
CA THR A 15 -4.76 -12.64 -4.19
C THR A 15 -5.10 -11.87 -2.92
N PRO A 16 -4.41 -10.76 -2.60
CA PRO A 16 -4.81 -9.94 -1.48
C PRO A 16 -6.30 -9.60 -1.66
N PRO A 17 -7.12 -9.74 -0.60
CA PRO A 17 -8.56 -9.52 -0.70
C PRO A 17 -8.80 -8.18 -1.38
N LYS A 18 -9.67 -8.18 -2.38
CA LYS A 18 -10.04 -6.98 -3.14
C LYS A 18 -10.44 -5.90 -2.14
N GLN A 19 -9.56 -4.91 -2.00
CA GLN A 19 -9.67 -3.82 -1.03
C GLN A 19 -11.09 -3.22 -1.15
N PRO A 20 -11.89 -3.19 -0.06
CA PRO A 20 -13.24 -2.64 -0.14
C PRO A 20 -13.15 -1.17 -0.54
N LYS A 21 -14.12 -0.68 -1.33
CA LYS A 21 -14.07 0.67 -1.94
C LYS A 21 -13.98 1.83 -0.93
N ALA A 22 -14.17 1.57 0.37
CA ALA A 22 -14.22 2.55 1.44
C ALA A 22 -13.12 2.33 2.50
N TRP A 23 -11.89 2.05 2.06
CA TRP A 23 -10.71 1.99 2.93
C TRP A 23 -9.72 3.08 2.51
N GLU A 24 -9.06 3.67 3.50
CA GLU A 24 -8.09 4.75 3.34
C GLU A 24 -6.77 4.38 4.01
N LYS A 25 -5.67 4.93 3.49
CA LYS A 25 -4.35 4.78 4.09
C LYS A 25 -4.17 5.87 5.14
N CYS A 26 -4.05 5.48 6.40
CA CYS A 26 -3.82 6.40 7.50
C CYS A 26 -2.37 6.35 7.94
N TYR A 27 -1.64 7.44 7.76
CA TYR A 27 -0.22 7.57 8.10
C TYR A 27 -0.04 8.22 9.47
N GLY A 28 1.13 8.03 10.08
CA GLY A 28 1.50 8.71 11.34
C GLY A 28 0.81 8.16 12.59
N VAL A 29 0.04 7.08 12.47
CA VAL A 29 -0.65 6.39 13.59
C VAL A 29 -0.13 4.97 13.83
N VAL A 30 0.80 4.54 13.00
CA VAL A 30 1.30 3.17 12.98
C VAL A 30 2.27 2.94 14.13
N ARG A 31 2.17 1.81 14.81
CA ARG A 31 3.16 1.41 15.82
C ARG A 31 4.38 0.75 15.19
N ALA A 32 5.52 0.77 15.88
CA ALA A 32 6.70 0.05 15.44
C ALA A 32 6.37 -1.43 15.17
N GLY A 33 6.77 -1.93 14.00
CA GLY A 33 6.50 -3.30 13.56
C GLY A 33 5.03 -3.62 13.28
N GLN A 34 4.16 -2.63 13.07
CA GLN A 34 2.73 -2.85 12.81
C GLN A 34 2.19 -2.13 11.55
N ASN A 35 3.04 -1.69 10.63
CA ASN A 35 2.59 -1.14 9.34
C ASN A 35 1.98 -2.20 8.42
N ASP A 36 1.05 -1.77 7.58
CA ASP A 36 0.61 -2.52 6.41
C ASP A 36 1.66 -2.49 5.30
N CYS A 37 1.49 -3.35 4.29
CA CYS A 37 2.44 -3.48 3.18
C CYS A 37 2.64 -2.16 2.42
N SER A 38 3.89 -1.87 2.05
CA SER A 38 4.39 -0.63 1.40
C SER A 38 4.62 0.55 2.35
N SER A 39 5.78 1.19 2.24
CA SER A 39 6.05 2.52 2.82
C SER A 39 5.87 3.63 1.77
N LEU A 40 5.53 4.84 2.23
CA LEU A 40 5.46 6.06 1.42
C LEU A 40 6.79 6.38 0.74
N ASP A 41 7.92 6.14 1.43
CA ASP A 41 9.27 6.43 0.95
C ASP A 41 9.86 5.30 0.09
N GLY A 42 9.21 4.13 0.07
CA GLY A 42 9.59 2.99 -0.75
C GLY A 42 10.81 2.19 -0.26
N LYS A 43 11.32 2.43 0.95
CA LYS A 43 12.42 1.63 1.55
C LYS A 43 12.05 0.17 1.78
N HIS A 44 10.77 -0.11 2.05
CA HIS A 44 10.26 -1.47 2.18
C HIS A 44 8.84 -1.63 1.68
N PHE A 45 8.50 -2.89 1.41
CA PHE A 45 7.24 -3.29 0.79
C PHE A 45 6.43 -4.25 1.66
N CYS A 46 7.07 -4.91 2.62
CA CYS A 46 6.41 -5.83 3.54
C CYS A 46 5.84 -5.08 4.74
N GLY A 47 4.69 -5.53 5.25
CA GLY A 47 4.16 -5.06 6.53
C GLY A 47 5.01 -5.56 7.70
N GLY A 48 4.86 -4.90 8.85
CA GLY A 48 5.61 -5.19 10.08
C GLY A 48 7.06 -4.68 10.12
N LEU A 49 7.43 -3.76 9.23
CA LEU A 49 8.77 -3.17 9.12
C LEU A 49 8.87 -1.71 9.58
N ALA A 50 7.79 -1.13 10.10
CA ALA A 50 7.83 0.20 10.72
C ALA A 50 8.91 0.27 11.81
N ALA A 51 9.89 1.16 11.64
CA ALA A 51 11.04 1.25 12.56
C ALA A 51 10.70 1.96 13.87
N ILE A 52 9.76 2.91 13.84
CA ILE A 52 9.37 3.74 14.98
C ILE A 52 7.84 3.83 15.08
N ASP A 53 7.36 4.18 16.26
CA ASP A 53 5.95 4.56 16.45
C ASP A 53 5.65 5.89 15.74
N ALA A 54 4.43 6.02 15.24
CA ALA A 54 3.91 7.16 14.52
C ALA A 54 4.76 7.60 13.30
N ASP A 55 5.44 6.65 12.64
CA ASP A 55 6.23 6.97 11.45
C ASP A 55 5.33 7.58 10.35
N PRO A 56 5.64 8.79 9.83
CA PRO A 56 4.83 9.44 8.81
C PRO A 56 4.90 8.75 7.44
N ASN A 57 5.89 7.88 7.22
CA ASN A 57 6.01 7.13 5.97
C ASN A 57 5.26 5.79 6.02
N GLU A 58 4.84 5.37 7.20
CA GLU A 58 4.11 4.12 7.40
C GLU A 58 2.63 4.37 7.50
N TYR A 59 1.83 3.41 7.01
CA TYR A 59 0.39 3.49 7.11
C TYR A 59 -0.26 2.20 7.60
N LEU A 60 -1.47 2.39 8.09
CA LEU A 60 -2.45 1.35 8.32
C LEU A 60 -3.64 1.56 7.38
N TRP A 61 -4.18 0.47 6.88
CA TRP A 61 -5.46 0.45 6.20
C TRP A 61 -6.57 0.58 7.24
N VAL A 62 -7.36 1.65 7.13
CA VAL A 62 -8.50 1.90 8.01
C VAL A 62 -9.76 2.15 7.19
N PRO A 63 -10.97 1.97 7.77
CA PRO A 63 -12.21 2.40 7.13
C PRO A 63 -12.18 3.90 6.83
N GLN A 64 -12.79 4.30 5.72
CA GLN A 64 -12.85 5.71 5.31
C GLN A 64 -13.46 6.61 6.41
N GLY A 65 -12.83 7.76 6.67
CA GLY A 65 -13.25 8.70 7.72
C GLY A 65 -12.86 8.27 9.14
N PHE A 66 -12.05 7.21 9.28
CA PHE A 66 -11.51 6.79 10.59
C PHE A 66 -10.16 7.45 10.86
N CYS A 67 -9.36 7.73 9.84
CA CYS A 67 -8.03 8.32 10.02
C CYS A 67 -8.11 9.69 10.73
N GLU A 68 -9.08 10.52 10.36
CA GLU A 68 -9.31 11.84 10.96
C GLU A 68 -9.76 11.76 12.43
N LYS A 69 -10.29 10.61 12.86
CA LYS A 69 -10.69 10.37 14.25
C LYS A 69 -9.52 9.90 15.11
N LEU A 70 -8.41 9.51 14.50
CA LEU A 70 -7.20 9.11 15.20
C LEU A 70 -6.33 10.34 15.48
N THR A 71 -5.90 10.49 16.74
CA THR A 71 -4.96 11.53 17.12
C THR A 71 -3.64 11.35 16.37
N GLY A 72 -3.25 12.34 15.56
CA GLY A 72 -2.04 12.28 14.73
C GLY A 72 -2.23 11.57 13.39
N GLY A 73 -3.44 11.09 13.06
CA GLY A 73 -3.76 10.49 11.77
C GLY A 73 -3.64 11.48 10.62
N GLN A 74 -2.89 11.09 9.59
CA GLN A 74 -2.75 11.87 8.38
C GLN A 74 -3.15 11.07 7.16
N LEU A 75 -4.13 11.58 6.42
CA LEU A 75 -4.39 11.15 5.07
C LEU A 75 -3.33 11.77 4.16
N VAL A 76 -2.29 11.00 3.85
CA VAL A 76 -1.41 11.33 2.73
C VAL A 76 -2.17 11.00 1.46
N GLU A 77 -3.00 11.96 1.07
CA GLU A 77 -3.77 11.97 -0.15
C GLU A 77 -2.83 11.67 -1.32
N VAL A 78 -2.99 10.47 -1.89
CA VAL A 78 -2.32 10.08 -3.15
C VAL A 78 -2.77 10.99 -4.32
N THR A 79 -3.65 11.97 -4.08
CA THR A 79 -4.23 12.84 -5.11
C THR A 79 -3.27 13.88 -5.65
N ALA A 80 -2.33 14.42 -4.87
CA ALA A 80 -1.32 15.35 -5.42
C ALA A 80 -0.39 14.64 -6.41
N THR A 81 0.08 13.45 -6.06
CA THR A 81 1.00 12.65 -6.89
C THR A 81 0.26 12.08 -8.10
N LYS A 82 -0.95 11.54 -7.96
CA LYS A 82 -1.78 11.10 -9.11
C LYS A 82 -2.11 12.25 -10.05
N VAL A 83 -2.39 13.46 -9.57
CA VAL A 83 -2.68 14.63 -10.42
C VAL A 83 -1.41 15.07 -11.16
N LYS A 84 -0.26 15.10 -10.49
CA LYS A 84 1.03 15.46 -11.11
C LYS A 84 1.47 14.41 -12.12
N GLN A 85 1.32 13.13 -11.80
CA GLN A 85 1.65 11.99 -12.66
C GLN A 85 0.66 11.84 -13.82
N ARG A 86 -0.64 12.13 -13.62
CA ARG A 86 -1.66 12.19 -14.70
C ARG A 86 -1.43 13.38 -15.61
N LYS A 87 -1.02 14.54 -15.08
CA LYS A 87 -0.62 15.72 -15.88
C LYS A 87 0.65 15.42 -16.68
N LEU A 88 1.65 14.79 -16.07
CA LEU A 88 2.90 14.39 -16.73
C LEU A 88 2.64 13.36 -17.83
N CYS A 89 1.89 12.29 -17.54
CA CYS A 89 1.51 11.25 -18.50
C CYS A 89 0.71 11.85 -19.68
N ARG A 90 -0.27 12.73 -19.43
CA ARG A 90 -0.97 13.46 -20.51
C ARG A 90 -0.05 14.33 -21.36
N ARG A 91 0.94 15.01 -20.76
CA ARG A 91 1.93 15.80 -21.51
C ARG A 91 2.81 14.92 -22.39
N LEU A 92 3.25 13.77 -21.87
CA LEU A 92 4.08 12.82 -22.61
C LEU A 92 3.31 12.15 -23.76
N LEU A 93 2.04 11.80 -23.56
CA LEU A 93 1.19 11.26 -24.63
C LEU A 93 0.96 12.27 -25.77
N LYS A 94 0.88 13.57 -25.46
CA LYS A 94 0.80 14.64 -26.49
C LYS A 94 2.11 14.89 -27.22
N ARG A 95 3.25 14.52 -26.61
CA ARG A 95 4.60 14.66 -27.18
C ARG A 95 5.11 13.39 -27.86
N LYS A 96 4.40 12.27 -27.72
CA LYS A 96 4.74 11.04 -28.44
C LYS A 96 4.51 11.30 -29.93
N PRO A 97 5.55 11.24 -30.78
CA PRO A 97 5.32 11.22 -32.21
C PRO A 97 4.45 10.00 -32.51
N ARG A 98 3.38 10.20 -33.30
CA ARG A 98 2.61 9.10 -33.89
C ARG A 98 3.58 8.37 -34.82
N ARG A 99 4.28 7.36 -34.30
CA ARG A 99 4.92 6.36 -35.15
C ARG A 99 3.85 5.68 -35.97
#